data_AF-A0A7Y0XGJ4-F1
#
_entry.id   AF-A0A7Y0XGJ4-F1
#
_cell.length_a   1.000
_cell.length_b   1.000
_cell.length_c   1.000
_cell.angle_alpha   90.00
_cell.angle_beta   90.00
_cell.angle_gamma   90.00
#
_symmetry.space_group_name_H-M   'P 1'
#
loop_
_entity.id
_entity.type
_entity.pdbx_description
1 polymer ?
#
loop_
_entity_poly.entity_id
_entity_poly.type
_entity_poly.pdbx_seq_one_letter_code
_entity_poly.pdbx_strand_id
1 'polypeptide(L)'
;MIRSLVILCTILSLSGCAGLFIAGAATTANIVTDTRTTKQIWQDNNIEFEVAAIGNKEPFKGHVRVVASSYNGTVVLMGQAPTQDLINQIEQRARAIDGVKTIHNQIKAKEPLSVTQISNDSWITTKVKSALLTDSDLNGVKVKVITEDGDVFLFGYVTAQQGERATEISRNISGVKQVIKGFQYGDAEPVKVDLPSDGVTTQTQTQTQTQTQDDSDPDVETFTISD
;
A
#
# COMPACT_ATOMS: atom_id res chain seq x y z
N MET A 1 6.91 -21.35 -47.87
CA MET A 1 6.40 -19.96 -47.80
C MET A 1 5.55 -19.71 -46.55
N ILE A 2 4.56 -20.56 -46.25
CA ILE A 2 3.70 -20.43 -45.04
C ILE A 2 4.49 -20.53 -43.71
N ARG A 3 5.48 -21.44 -43.62
CA ARG A 3 6.35 -21.57 -42.43
C ARG A 3 7.19 -20.32 -42.15
N SER A 4 7.67 -19.64 -43.20
CA SER A 4 8.43 -18.39 -43.06
C SER A 4 7.54 -17.22 -42.64
N LEU A 5 6.26 -17.23 -43.03
CA LEU A 5 5.27 -16.22 -42.63
C LEU A 5 4.90 -16.33 -41.14
N VAL A 6 4.76 -17.56 -40.63
CA VAL A 6 4.46 -17.81 -39.21
C VAL A 6 5.63 -17.40 -38.31
N ILE A 7 6.87 -17.66 -38.72
CA ILE A 7 8.08 -17.24 -37.96
C ILE A 7 8.21 -15.72 -37.94
N LEU A 8 7.90 -15.02 -39.03
CA LEU A 8 7.94 -13.56 -39.09
C LEU A 8 6.88 -12.90 -38.18
N CYS A 9 5.64 -13.44 -38.15
CA CYS A 9 4.58 -12.93 -37.27
C CYS A 9 4.90 -13.09 -35.78
N THR A 10 5.55 -14.18 -35.37
CA THR A 10 5.91 -14.41 -33.96
C THR A 10 6.97 -13.42 -33.46
N ILE A 11 7.83 -12.89 -34.35
CA ILE A 11 8.86 -11.90 -33.99
C ILE A 11 8.26 -10.49 -33.83
N LEU A 12 7.20 -10.15 -34.57
CA LEU A 12 6.50 -8.86 -34.45
C LEU A 12 5.65 -8.77 -33.17
N SER A 13 5.24 -9.90 -32.58
CA SER A 13 4.58 -9.94 -31.27
C SER A 13 5.54 -9.79 -30.09
N LEU A 14 6.85 -9.72 -30.36
CA LEU A 14 7.92 -9.50 -29.37
C LEU A 14 8.47 -8.07 -29.43
N SER A 15 7.71 -7.11 -29.96
CA SER A 15 7.87 -5.71 -29.55
C SER A 15 7.38 -5.59 -28.11
N GLY A 16 8.23 -6.01 -27.18
CA GLY A 16 8.10 -5.58 -25.80
C GLY A 16 7.94 -4.06 -25.80
N CYS A 17 6.98 -3.56 -25.03
CA CYS A 17 6.88 -2.15 -24.70
C CYS A 17 8.11 -1.78 -23.86
N ALA A 18 9.28 -1.73 -24.49
CA ALA A 18 10.49 -1.20 -23.90
C ALA A 18 10.29 0.30 -23.78
N GLY A 19 9.85 0.69 -22.57
CA GLY A 19 10.05 2.01 -21.98
C GLY A 19 9.80 3.18 -22.92
N LEU A 20 8.54 3.60 -22.99
CA LEU A 20 8.25 5.01 -23.19
C LEU A 20 8.73 5.76 -21.92
N PHE A 21 10.05 5.89 -21.75
CA PHE A 21 10.64 6.85 -20.83
C PHE A 21 10.43 8.21 -21.47
N ILE A 22 9.30 8.84 -21.14
CA ILE A 22 9.12 10.26 -21.36
C ILE A 22 10.10 10.96 -20.41
N ALA A 23 11.34 11.12 -20.87
CA ALA A 23 12.22 12.16 -20.41
C ALA A 23 11.64 13.48 -20.94
N GLY A 24 10.73 14.11 -20.18
CA GLY A 24 10.00 15.25 -20.73
C GLY A 24 8.92 15.87 -19.86
N ALA A 25 9.13 15.95 -18.55
CA ALA A 25 8.56 17.01 -17.71
C ALA A 25 9.36 17.05 -16.41
N ALA A 26 10.10 18.13 -16.19
CA ALA A 26 10.68 18.42 -14.88
C ALA A 26 9.55 18.83 -13.93
N THR A 27 8.72 17.88 -13.52
CA THR A 27 7.82 18.08 -12.38
C THR A 27 8.59 17.65 -11.14
N THR A 28 8.95 18.62 -10.29
CA THR A 28 9.41 18.36 -8.94
C THR A 28 8.38 17.48 -8.25
N ALA A 29 8.70 16.19 -8.09
CA ALA A 29 7.85 15.27 -7.37
C ALA A 29 8.26 15.31 -5.90
N ASN A 30 7.29 15.65 -5.05
CA ASN A 30 7.42 15.44 -3.61
C ASN A 30 7.18 13.94 -3.38
N ILE A 31 8.24 13.19 -3.11
CA ILE A 31 8.12 11.76 -2.84
C ILE A 31 8.20 11.52 -1.34
N VAL A 32 7.39 10.58 -0.89
CA VAL A 32 7.50 10.02 0.44
C VAL A 32 8.18 8.66 0.27
N THR A 33 9.39 8.54 0.81
CA THR A 33 10.20 7.33 0.64
C THR A 33 10.05 6.45 1.87
N ASP A 34 9.50 5.25 1.67
CA ASP A 34 9.48 4.20 2.69
C ASP A 34 10.92 3.74 2.96
N THR A 35 11.41 3.95 4.19
CA THR A 35 12.78 3.65 4.63
C THR A 35 12.95 2.25 5.22
N ARG A 36 11.93 1.39 5.15
CA ARG A 36 11.99 0.04 5.71
C ARG A 36 13.08 -0.81 5.05
N THR A 37 13.76 -1.58 5.89
CA THR A 37 14.72 -2.59 5.44
C THR A 37 14.00 -3.79 4.82
N THR A 38 14.70 -4.51 3.95
CA THR A 38 14.20 -5.79 3.39
C THR A 38 13.83 -6.79 4.49
N LYS A 39 14.55 -6.79 5.62
CA LYS A 39 14.25 -7.66 6.76
C LYS A 39 12.89 -7.34 7.38
N GLN A 40 12.59 -6.05 7.57
CA GLN A 40 11.29 -5.61 8.09
C GLN A 40 10.16 -5.97 7.14
N ILE A 41 10.33 -5.70 5.84
CA ILE A 41 9.32 -6.07 4.82
C ILE A 41 9.08 -7.58 4.80
N TRP A 42 10.16 -8.37 4.87
CA TRP A 42 10.06 -9.82 4.92
C TRP A 42 9.32 -10.30 6.18
N GLN A 43 9.63 -9.71 7.34
CA GLN A 43 8.95 -10.04 8.60
C GLN A 43 7.45 -9.69 8.55
N ASP A 44 7.08 -8.52 8.02
CA ASP A 44 5.68 -8.12 7.81
C ASP A 44 4.94 -9.09 6.88
N ASN A 45 5.55 -9.48 5.77
CA ASN A 45 4.97 -10.46 4.86
C ASN A 45 4.82 -11.85 5.51
N ASN A 46 5.77 -12.25 6.36
CA ASN A 46 5.66 -13.50 7.10
C ASN A 46 4.49 -13.45 8.11
N ILE A 47 4.28 -12.32 8.78
CA ILE A 47 3.11 -12.11 9.64
C ILE A 47 1.81 -12.26 8.84
N GLU A 48 1.70 -11.59 7.68
CA GLU A 48 0.53 -11.70 6.79
C GLU A 48 0.28 -13.15 6.37
N PHE A 49 1.34 -13.90 6.04
CA PHE A 49 1.27 -15.31 5.67
C PHE A 49 0.83 -16.21 6.83
N GLU A 50 1.38 -16.03 8.03
CA GLU A 50 1.00 -16.81 9.22
C GLU A 50 -0.45 -16.56 9.62
N VAL A 51 -0.95 -15.32 9.52
CA VAL A 51 -2.39 -15.04 9.74
C VAL A 51 -3.24 -15.78 8.71
N ALA A 52 -2.87 -15.76 7.43
CA ALA A 52 -3.57 -16.53 6.42
C ALA A 52 -3.51 -18.05 6.71
N ALA A 53 -2.38 -18.55 7.19
CA ALA A 53 -2.22 -19.95 7.58
C ALA A 53 -3.10 -20.33 8.78
N ILE A 54 -3.27 -19.44 9.76
CA ILE A 54 -4.18 -19.62 10.89
C ILE A 54 -5.61 -19.77 10.38
N GLY A 55 -6.10 -18.86 9.53
CA GLY A 55 -7.46 -18.90 8.99
C GLY A 55 -7.78 -20.17 8.18
N ASN A 56 -6.75 -20.82 7.62
CA ASN A 56 -6.88 -22.05 6.83
C ASN A 56 -6.79 -23.35 7.67
N LYS A 57 -6.66 -23.25 9.00
CA LYS A 57 -6.61 -24.40 9.92
C LYS A 57 -7.87 -24.48 10.77
N GLU A 58 -8.16 -25.66 11.32
CA GLU A 58 -9.22 -25.82 12.31
C GLU A 58 -8.94 -24.96 13.57
N PRO A 59 -9.98 -24.38 14.21
CA PRO A 59 -11.41 -24.47 13.90
C PRO A 59 -11.92 -23.42 12.89
N PHE A 60 -11.05 -22.66 12.24
CA PHE A 60 -11.42 -21.48 11.44
C PHE A 60 -11.73 -21.79 9.99
N LYS A 61 -11.12 -22.84 9.44
CA LYS A 61 -11.23 -23.22 8.04
C LYS A 61 -12.69 -23.33 7.61
N GLY A 62 -13.06 -22.56 6.58
CA GLY A 62 -14.42 -22.54 6.02
C GLY A 62 -15.46 -21.75 6.85
N HIS A 63 -15.13 -21.36 8.08
CA HIS A 63 -16.02 -20.63 8.99
C HIS A 63 -15.58 -19.18 9.17
N VAL A 64 -14.30 -18.87 8.99
CA VAL A 64 -13.74 -17.53 9.15
C VAL A 64 -13.04 -17.12 7.88
N ARG A 65 -13.29 -15.88 7.47
CA ARG A 65 -12.45 -15.17 6.51
C ARG A 65 -11.60 -14.19 7.29
N VAL A 66 -10.28 -14.33 7.17
CA VAL A 66 -9.32 -13.38 7.75
C VAL A 66 -8.27 -13.01 6.71
N VAL A 67 -8.02 -11.72 6.62
CA VAL A 67 -6.96 -11.10 5.82
C VAL A 67 -6.18 -10.18 6.75
N ALA A 68 -4.87 -10.08 6.57
CA ALA A 68 -4.03 -9.17 7.35
C ALA A 68 -3.28 -8.21 6.45
N SER A 69 -2.99 -7.02 6.97
CA SER A 69 -1.92 -6.16 6.47
C SER A 69 -1.01 -5.81 7.63
N SER A 70 0.30 -5.94 7.46
CA SER A 70 1.30 -5.62 8.48
C SER A 70 2.23 -4.51 8.01
N TYR A 71 2.55 -3.59 8.93
CA TYR A 71 3.59 -2.59 8.75
C TYR A 71 4.39 -2.44 10.04
N ASN A 72 5.67 -2.80 10.00
CA ASN A 72 6.59 -2.75 11.14
C ASN A 72 6.05 -3.44 12.41
N GLY A 73 5.32 -4.55 12.24
CA GLY A 73 4.68 -5.30 13.31
C GLY A 73 3.34 -4.76 13.82
N THR A 74 2.84 -3.65 13.27
CA THR A 74 1.45 -3.22 13.45
C THR A 74 0.57 -3.94 12.43
N VAL A 75 -0.36 -4.75 12.92
CA VAL A 75 -1.21 -5.62 12.10
C VAL A 75 -2.64 -5.11 12.12
N VAL A 76 -3.24 -4.96 10.95
CA VAL A 76 -4.68 -4.79 10.81
C VAL A 76 -5.29 -6.10 10.36
N LEU A 77 -6.17 -6.67 11.18
CA LEU A 77 -6.93 -7.88 10.84
C LEU A 77 -8.27 -7.48 10.25
N MET A 78 -8.62 -8.04 9.10
CA MET A 78 -9.85 -7.72 8.35
C MET A 78 -10.57 -9.01 8.00
N GLY A 79 -11.89 -8.94 7.84
CA GLY A 79 -12.69 -10.09 7.38
C GLY A 79 -13.94 -10.29 8.22
N GLN A 80 -14.40 -11.53 8.32
CA GLN A 80 -15.66 -11.89 8.96
C GLN A 80 -15.57 -13.23 9.68
N ALA A 81 -16.21 -13.32 10.84
CA ALA A 81 -16.42 -14.57 11.56
C ALA A 81 -17.83 -14.60 12.17
N PRO A 82 -18.53 -15.76 12.19
CA PRO A 82 -19.90 -15.86 12.68
C PRO A 82 -20.10 -15.49 14.14
N THR A 83 -19.05 -15.61 14.98
CA THR A 83 -19.14 -15.37 16.42
C THR A 83 -17.97 -14.53 16.92
N GLN A 84 -18.23 -13.75 17.98
CA GLN A 84 -17.18 -12.98 18.65
C GLN A 84 -16.08 -13.87 19.24
N ASP A 85 -16.43 -15.09 19.66
CA ASP A 85 -15.46 -16.06 20.16
C ASP A 85 -14.41 -16.44 19.10
N LEU A 86 -14.84 -16.71 17.86
CA LEU A 86 -13.92 -16.99 16.75
C LEU A 86 -13.03 -15.78 16.42
N ILE A 87 -13.58 -14.55 16.50
CA ILE A 87 -12.81 -13.31 16.33
C ILE A 87 -11.71 -13.22 17.39
N ASN A 88 -12.06 -13.41 18.65
CA ASN A 88 -11.13 -13.35 19.78
C ASN A 88 -10.02 -14.42 19.66
N GLN A 89 -10.38 -15.64 19.22
CA GLN A 89 -9.40 -16.71 19.01
C GLN A 89 -8.44 -16.40 17.86
N ILE A 90 -8.92 -15.85 16.74
CA ILE A 90 -8.05 -15.41 15.62
C ILE A 90 -7.08 -14.34 16.11
N GLU A 91 -7.59 -13.32 16.81
CA GLU A 91 -6.78 -12.24 17.33
C GLU A 91 -5.70 -12.75 18.29
N GLN A 92 -6.08 -13.64 19.22
CA GLN A 92 -5.14 -14.24 20.16
C GLN A 92 -4.02 -15.02 19.45
N ARG A 93 -4.35 -15.82 18.44
CA ARG A 93 -3.34 -16.55 17.66
C ARG A 93 -2.46 -15.62 16.83
N ALA A 94 -3.04 -14.57 16.27
CA ALA A 94 -2.28 -13.55 15.54
C ALA A 94 -1.30 -12.80 16.46
N ARG A 95 -1.69 -12.49 17.71
CA ARG A 95 -0.80 -11.85 18.71
C ARG A 95 0.41 -12.72 19.08
N ALA A 96 0.30 -14.04 18.92
CA ALA A 96 1.37 -14.98 19.22
C ALA A 96 2.38 -15.16 18.07
N ILE A 97 2.14 -14.56 16.90
CA ILE A 97 3.08 -14.61 15.76
C ILE A 97 4.29 -13.74 16.08
N ASP A 98 5.49 -14.25 15.81
CA ASP A 98 6.73 -13.50 16.00
C ASP A 98 6.74 -12.21 15.16
N GLY A 99 7.16 -11.11 15.78
CA GLY A 99 7.19 -9.78 15.16
C GLY A 99 5.91 -8.96 15.27
N VAL A 100 4.80 -9.54 15.75
CA VAL A 100 3.58 -8.77 16.01
C VAL A 100 3.76 -7.91 17.26
N LYS A 101 3.56 -6.60 17.12
CA LYS A 101 3.66 -5.61 18.20
C LYS A 101 2.29 -5.08 18.60
N THR A 102 1.46 -4.78 17.62
CA THR A 102 0.14 -4.18 17.83
C THR A 102 -0.84 -4.79 16.86
N ILE A 103 -2.08 -5.00 17.31
CA ILE A 103 -3.17 -5.48 16.46
C ILE A 103 -4.34 -4.52 16.54
N HIS A 104 -4.81 -4.07 15.37
CA HIS A 104 -6.08 -3.43 15.16
C HIS A 104 -7.03 -4.43 14.52
N ASN A 105 -8.02 -4.89 15.28
CA ASN A 105 -8.97 -5.88 14.80
C ASN A 105 -10.18 -5.18 14.16
N GLN A 106 -10.38 -5.44 12.87
CA GLN A 106 -11.48 -4.95 12.04
C GLN A 106 -12.32 -6.11 11.47
N ILE A 107 -12.19 -7.32 12.05
CA ILE A 107 -13.03 -8.47 11.70
C ILE A 107 -14.44 -8.22 12.22
N LYS A 108 -15.45 -8.39 11.37
CA LYS A 108 -16.86 -8.20 11.71
C LYS A 108 -17.52 -9.52 12.13
N ALA A 109 -18.37 -9.46 13.15
CA ALA A 109 -19.21 -10.59 13.57
C ALA A 109 -20.33 -10.83 12.53
N LYS A 110 -20.03 -11.62 11.50
CA LYS A 110 -20.87 -11.89 10.33
C LYS A 110 -20.39 -13.17 9.63
N GLU A 111 -21.27 -13.79 8.85
CA GLU A 111 -20.88 -14.87 7.93
C GLU A 111 -19.80 -14.43 6.91
N PRO A 112 -18.85 -15.33 6.56
CA PRO A 112 -17.90 -15.09 5.49
C PRO A 112 -18.56 -14.70 4.16
N LEU A 113 -17.86 -13.89 3.39
CA LEU A 113 -18.36 -13.40 2.10
C LEU A 113 -18.61 -14.54 1.10
N SER A 114 -19.70 -14.40 0.35
CA SER A 114 -19.93 -15.21 -0.84
C SER A 114 -18.94 -14.87 -1.96
N VAL A 115 -18.78 -15.79 -2.92
CA VAL A 115 -17.93 -15.58 -4.11
C VAL A 115 -18.32 -14.32 -4.88
N THR A 116 -19.63 -14.02 -4.97
CA THR A 116 -20.14 -12.81 -5.62
C THR A 116 -19.67 -11.54 -4.90
N GLN A 117 -19.72 -11.52 -3.57
CA GLN A 117 -19.26 -10.38 -2.77
C GLN A 117 -17.74 -10.18 -2.92
N ILE A 118 -16.95 -11.27 -2.86
CA ILE A 118 -15.50 -11.22 -3.07
C ILE A 118 -15.16 -10.69 -4.48
N SER A 119 -15.94 -11.08 -5.49
CA SER A 119 -15.77 -10.57 -6.86
C SER A 119 -16.10 -9.07 -6.95
N ASN A 120 -17.15 -8.62 -6.27
CA ASN A 120 -17.49 -7.20 -6.19
C ASN A 120 -16.38 -6.39 -5.49
N ASP A 121 -15.82 -6.90 -4.38
CA ASP A 121 -14.71 -6.26 -3.67
C ASP A 121 -13.44 -6.17 -4.53
N SER A 122 -13.17 -7.19 -5.34
CA SER A 122 -12.06 -7.16 -6.31
C SER A 122 -12.26 -6.08 -7.37
N TRP A 123 -13.50 -5.89 -7.84
CA TRP A 123 -13.83 -4.82 -8.77
C TRP A 123 -13.73 -3.42 -8.14
N ILE A 124 -14.20 -3.26 -6.90
CA ILE A 124 -14.02 -2.03 -6.11
C ILE A 124 -12.52 -1.72 -5.96
N THR A 125 -11.74 -2.71 -5.52
CA THR A 125 -10.27 -2.57 -5.37
C THR A 125 -9.62 -2.09 -6.66
N THR A 126 -10.03 -2.67 -7.80
CA THR A 126 -9.50 -2.29 -9.12
C THR A 126 -9.82 -0.83 -9.43
N LYS A 127 -11.09 -0.42 -9.26
CA LYS A 127 -11.50 0.98 -9.49
C LYS A 127 -10.75 1.96 -8.60
N VAL A 128 -10.60 1.64 -7.32
CA VAL A 128 -9.85 2.49 -6.36
C VAL A 128 -8.40 2.60 -6.80
N LYS A 129 -7.71 1.48 -7.05
CA LYS A 129 -6.31 1.49 -7.50
C LYS A 129 -6.11 2.29 -8.78
N SER A 130 -7.00 2.13 -9.76
CA SER A 130 -6.97 2.89 -11.01
C SER A 130 -7.14 4.39 -10.76
N ALA A 131 -8.11 4.79 -9.93
CA ALA A 131 -8.36 6.20 -9.64
C ALA A 131 -7.18 6.86 -8.91
N LEU A 132 -6.59 6.17 -7.93
CA LEU A 132 -5.40 6.65 -7.21
C LEU A 132 -4.19 6.80 -8.15
N LEU A 133 -4.00 5.85 -9.07
CA LEU A 133 -2.88 5.88 -10.02
C LEU A 133 -2.97 7.03 -11.03
N THR A 134 -4.19 7.47 -11.37
CA THR A 134 -4.41 8.57 -12.32
C THR A 134 -4.37 9.95 -11.67
N ASP A 135 -4.25 10.03 -10.34
CA ASP A 135 -4.27 11.29 -9.61
C ASP A 135 -2.87 11.90 -9.50
N SER A 136 -2.70 13.14 -9.97
CA SER A 136 -1.39 13.80 -10.02
C SER A 136 -0.78 14.06 -8.64
N ASP A 137 -1.61 14.22 -7.60
CA ASP A 137 -1.15 14.54 -6.24
C ASP A 137 -0.62 13.28 -5.53
N LEU A 138 -0.92 12.10 -6.08
CA LEU A 138 -0.47 10.80 -5.58
C LEU A 138 0.65 10.19 -6.45
N ASN A 139 1.21 10.96 -7.38
CA ASN A 139 2.33 10.52 -8.20
C ASN A 139 3.52 10.07 -7.35
N GLY A 140 4.00 8.85 -7.58
CA GLY A 140 5.11 8.26 -6.83
C GLY A 140 4.73 7.69 -5.46
N VAL A 141 3.48 7.85 -5.01
CA VAL A 141 2.99 7.29 -3.75
C VAL A 141 2.53 5.85 -3.96
N LYS A 142 3.02 4.93 -3.13
CA LYS A 142 2.60 3.52 -3.15
C LYS A 142 1.52 3.28 -2.11
N VAL A 143 0.26 3.29 -2.55
CA VAL A 143 -0.89 2.95 -1.70
C VAL A 143 -1.28 1.47 -1.93
N LYS A 144 -1.20 0.66 -0.87
CA LYS A 144 -1.79 -0.69 -0.82
C LYS A 144 -3.28 -0.54 -0.52
N VAL A 145 -4.11 -1.13 -1.37
CA VAL A 145 -5.57 -1.10 -1.26
C VAL A 145 -6.07 -2.53 -1.06
N ILE A 146 -6.84 -2.74 0.00
CA ILE A 146 -7.58 -3.98 0.29
C ILE A 146 -9.05 -3.60 0.42
N THR A 147 -9.96 -4.37 -0.19
CA THR A 147 -11.40 -4.19 0.00
C THR A 147 -11.99 -5.44 0.63
N GLU A 148 -12.77 -5.29 1.70
CA GLU A 148 -13.47 -6.38 2.38
C GLU A 148 -14.90 -5.97 2.72
N ASP A 149 -15.90 -6.67 2.17
CA ASP A 149 -17.33 -6.38 2.31
C ASP A 149 -17.68 -4.92 1.95
N GLY A 150 -17.05 -4.38 0.90
CA GLY A 150 -17.20 -2.98 0.47
C GLY A 150 -16.48 -1.94 1.33
N ASP A 151 -15.81 -2.33 2.41
CA ASP A 151 -14.94 -1.45 3.18
C ASP A 151 -13.55 -1.39 2.51
N VAL A 152 -13.04 -0.19 2.27
CA VAL A 152 -11.74 0.01 1.63
C VAL A 152 -10.70 0.37 2.67
N PHE A 153 -9.69 -0.46 2.81
CA PHE A 153 -8.53 -0.23 3.67
C PHE A 153 -7.38 0.31 2.82
N LEU A 154 -6.88 1.48 3.20
CA LEU A 154 -5.76 2.14 2.54
C LEU A 154 -4.53 2.10 3.44
N PHE A 155 -3.43 1.57 2.92
CA PHE A 155 -2.15 1.52 3.61
C PHE A 155 -1.06 2.13 2.74
N GLY A 156 -0.01 2.63 3.36
CA GLY A 156 1.13 3.21 2.66
C GLY A 156 1.84 4.24 3.51
N TYR A 157 3.02 4.65 3.06
CA TYR A 157 3.76 5.77 3.63
C TYR A 157 3.42 7.03 2.82
N VAL A 158 2.80 8.02 3.45
CA VAL A 158 2.18 9.17 2.79
C VAL A 158 2.35 10.45 3.61
N THR A 159 2.24 11.62 2.99
CA THR A 159 1.99 12.86 3.76
C THR A 159 0.53 12.92 4.21
N ALA A 160 0.21 13.79 5.18
CA ALA A 160 -1.17 14.04 5.58
C ALA A 160 -2.08 14.43 4.39
N GLN A 161 -1.57 15.28 3.49
CA GLN A 161 -2.31 15.70 2.30
C GLN A 161 -2.55 14.55 1.32
N GLN A 162 -1.54 13.71 1.09
CA GLN A 162 -1.66 12.53 0.23
C GLN A 162 -2.63 11.51 0.82
N GLY A 163 -2.57 11.26 2.13
CA GLY A 163 -3.50 10.36 2.82
C GLY A 163 -4.95 10.84 2.72
N GLU A 164 -5.18 12.14 2.89
CA GLU A 164 -6.51 12.73 2.73
C GLU A 164 -6.99 12.67 1.28
N ARG A 165 -6.12 13.00 0.32
CA ARG A 165 -6.44 12.90 -1.11
C ARG A 165 -6.81 11.47 -1.52
N ALA A 166 -6.03 10.48 -1.10
CA ALA A 166 -6.30 9.08 -1.37
C ALA A 166 -7.63 8.62 -0.75
N THR A 167 -7.94 9.12 0.45
CA THR A 167 -9.22 8.86 1.13
C THR A 167 -10.39 9.44 0.34
N GLU A 168 -10.29 10.71 -0.07
CA GLU A 168 -11.33 11.41 -0.81
C GLU A 168 -11.62 10.74 -2.16
N ILE A 169 -10.58 10.34 -2.90
CA ILE A 169 -10.75 9.58 -4.14
C ILE A 169 -11.48 8.27 -3.87
N SER A 170 -11.02 7.52 -2.87
CA SER A 170 -11.56 6.18 -2.57
C SER A 170 -13.02 6.21 -2.14
N ARG A 171 -13.42 7.15 -1.28
CA ARG A 171 -14.80 7.24 -0.78
C ARG A 171 -15.82 7.62 -1.86
N ASN A 172 -15.40 8.26 -2.94
CA ASN A 172 -16.26 8.63 -4.07
C ASN A 172 -16.41 7.49 -5.11
N ILE A 173 -15.72 6.36 -4.94
CA ILE A 173 -15.88 5.21 -5.83
C ILE A 173 -17.19 4.48 -5.51
N SER A 174 -18.01 4.28 -6.54
CA SER A 174 -19.26 3.52 -6.42
C SER A 174 -19.03 2.12 -5.82
N GLY A 175 -19.82 1.76 -4.81
CA GLY A 175 -19.75 0.47 -4.11
C GLY A 175 -18.89 0.50 -2.84
N VAL A 176 -18.10 1.55 -2.61
CA VAL A 176 -17.40 1.76 -1.35
C VAL A 176 -18.40 2.13 -0.26
N LYS A 177 -18.35 1.43 0.87
CA LYS A 177 -19.20 1.70 2.05
C LYS A 177 -18.52 2.64 3.04
N GLN A 178 -17.25 2.41 3.29
CA GLN A 178 -16.40 3.23 4.15
C GLN A 178 -14.94 3.08 3.75
N VAL A 179 -14.12 4.04 4.18
CA VAL A 179 -12.67 4.05 3.97
C VAL A 179 -11.98 4.05 5.32
N ILE A 180 -11.13 3.06 5.56
CA ILE A 180 -10.32 2.92 6.77
C ILE A 180 -8.88 3.26 6.42
N LYS A 181 -8.30 4.20 7.16
CA LYS A 181 -6.92 4.66 6.98
C LYS A 181 -5.99 3.82 7.85
N GLY A 182 -5.07 3.10 7.23
CA GLY A 182 -3.93 2.43 7.85
C GLY A 182 -2.62 3.01 7.34
N PHE A 183 -2.59 4.34 7.18
CA PHE A 183 -1.43 5.06 6.67
C PHE A 183 -0.38 5.27 7.76
N GLN A 184 0.86 5.28 7.32
CA GLN A 184 2.00 5.77 8.06
C GLN A 184 2.35 7.14 7.49
N TYR A 185 2.57 8.12 8.36
CA TYR A 185 2.80 9.49 7.94
C TYR A 185 4.28 9.83 7.98
N GLY A 186 4.74 10.54 6.95
CA GLY A 186 6.10 11.07 6.87
C GLY A 186 6.13 12.42 6.17
N ASP A 187 7.26 13.09 6.27
CA ASP A 187 7.48 14.36 5.58
C ASP A 187 7.84 14.11 4.10
N ALA A 188 7.36 15.00 3.24
CA ALA A 188 7.69 14.97 1.82
C ALA A 188 9.05 15.62 1.59
N GLU A 189 10.00 14.85 1.08
CA GLU A 189 11.30 15.35 0.65
C GLU A 189 11.27 15.68 -0.86
N PRO A 190 11.70 16.88 -1.28
CA PRO A 190 11.75 17.25 -2.68
C PRO A 190 12.84 16.46 -3.41
N VAL A 191 12.47 15.68 -4.42
CA VAL A 191 13.46 15.01 -5.28
C VAL A 191 14.08 16.02 -6.22
N LYS A 192 15.37 16.31 -6.03
CA LYS A 192 16.18 16.97 -7.04
C LYS A 192 16.52 15.96 -8.12
N VAL A 193 15.93 16.10 -9.30
CA VAL A 193 16.29 15.31 -10.47
C VAL A 193 17.56 15.90 -11.04
N ASP A 194 18.71 15.31 -10.70
CA ASP A 194 19.98 15.60 -11.36
C ASP A 194 19.94 14.96 -12.76
N LEU A 195 19.44 15.72 -13.74
CA LEU A 195 19.57 15.35 -15.15
C LEU A 195 21.07 15.31 -15.49
N PRO A 196 21.56 14.30 -16.23
CA PRO A 196 22.86 14.40 -16.89
C PRO A 196 22.84 15.67 -17.73
N SER A 197 23.58 16.70 -17.32
CA SER A 197 23.72 17.89 -18.12
C SER A 197 24.52 17.51 -19.36
N ASP A 198 23.89 17.45 -20.53
CA ASP A 198 24.62 17.65 -21.77
C ASP A 198 25.34 18.99 -21.66
N GLY A 199 26.67 18.93 -21.58
CA GLY A 199 27.51 19.94 -20.97
C GLY A 199 27.33 21.36 -21.49
N VAL A 200 26.48 22.14 -20.80
CA VAL A 200 26.50 23.60 -20.88
C VAL A 200 26.83 24.14 -19.50
N THR A 201 28.12 24.39 -19.29
CA THR A 201 28.67 25.14 -18.16
C THR A 201 28.02 26.52 -18.14
N THR A 202 27.15 26.79 -17.16
CA THR A 202 26.88 28.15 -16.70
C THR A 202 27.36 28.25 -15.27
N GLN A 203 28.51 28.91 -15.10
CA GLN A 203 29.02 29.26 -13.78
C GLN A 203 28.10 30.31 -13.16
N THR A 204 27.60 30.05 -11.96
CA THR A 204 27.25 31.11 -11.01
C THR A 204 27.70 30.66 -9.63
N GLN A 205 28.86 31.15 -9.22
CA GLN A 205 29.30 31.11 -7.83
C GLN A 205 28.41 32.07 -7.02
N THR A 206 28.11 31.76 -5.76
CA THR A 206 28.68 32.48 -4.60
C THR A 206 27.98 32.10 -3.27
N GLN A 207 28.78 31.42 -2.44
CA GLN A 207 28.91 31.49 -0.97
C GLN A 207 27.91 30.79 -0.02
N THR A 208 28.43 29.67 0.50
CA THR A 208 28.27 29.08 1.82
C THR A 208 28.48 30.08 2.98
N GLN A 209 27.59 30.06 3.98
CA GLN A 209 27.96 30.22 5.38
C GLN A 209 27.23 29.18 6.25
N THR A 210 28.04 28.45 7.01
CA THR A 210 27.68 27.42 7.99
C THR A 210 27.46 28.06 9.35
N GLN A 211 26.39 27.70 10.05
CA GLN A 211 26.33 27.74 11.52
C GLN A 211 25.67 26.46 12.06
N THR A 212 26.34 25.92 13.08
CA THR A 212 26.09 24.72 13.89
C THR A 212 24.99 24.90 14.94
N GLN A 213 24.64 23.79 15.63
CA GLN A 213 23.97 23.67 16.96
C GLN A 213 22.47 23.26 16.84
N ASP A 214 21.86 22.32 17.56
CA ASP A 214 22.17 21.35 18.64
C ASP A 214 20.97 20.38 18.76
N ASP A 215 21.23 19.25 19.41
CA ASP A 215 20.44 18.04 19.58
C ASP A 215 19.22 18.21 20.50
N SER A 216 18.05 17.66 20.12
CA SER A 216 17.09 16.97 21.01
C SER A 216 15.79 16.55 20.28
N ASP A 217 15.67 15.24 20.07
CA ASP A 217 14.45 14.45 19.77
C ASP A 217 13.38 14.59 20.90
N PRO A 218 12.06 14.56 20.61
CA PRO A 218 11.32 13.29 20.60
C PRO A 218 10.10 13.28 19.64
N ASP A 219 10.18 12.60 18.50
CA ASP A 219 8.98 12.31 17.69
C ASP A 219 8.40 10.92 18.01
N VAL A 220 7.34 10.94 18.82
CA VAL A 220 6.43 9.80 19.00
C VAL A 220 5.44 9.78 17.83
N GLU A 221 5.65 8.91 16.85
CA GLU A 221 4.69 8.68 15.76
C GLU A 221 3.37 8.08 16.29
N THR A 222 2.28 8.85 16.21
CA THR A 222 0.92 8.39 16.54
C THR A 222 0.21 7.81 15.32
N PHE A 223 -0.30 6.58 15.46
CA PHE A 223 -1.23 5.94 14.53
C PHE A 223 -2.65 6.45 14.79
N THR A 224 -3.29 7.05 13.79
CA THR A 224 -4.66 7.59 13.90
C THR A 224 -5.65 6.68 13.17
N ILE A 225 -6.51 5.99 13.93
CA ILE A 225 -7.78 5.45 13.42
C ILE A 225 -8.86 6.46 13.80
N SER A 226 -9.61 6.96 12.82
CA SER A 226 -10.85 7.71 13.09
C SER A 226 -12.00 6.72 13.18
N ASP A 227 -12.73 6.76 14.29
CA ASP A 227 -14.00 6.04 14.54
C ASP A 227 -15.12 6.47 13.57
#